data_AF-A0A6I7Q0F0-F1
#
_entry.id   AF-A0A6I7Q0F0-F1
#
_cell.length_a   1.000
_cell.length_b   1.000
_cell.length_c   1.000
_cell.angle_alpha   90.00
_cell.angle_beta   90.00
_cell.angle_gamma   90.00
#
_symmetry.space_group_name_H-M   'P 1'
#
loop_
_entity.id
_entity.type
_entity.pdbx_description
1 polymer ?
#
loop_
_entity_poly.entity_id
_entity_poly.type
_entity_poly.pdbx_seq_one_letter_code
_entity_poly.pdbx_strand_id
1 'polypeptide(L)'
;MSSLTLKDLPDDLLERLRERARQQRRSLNRETILLLEQALAPEAGTAPASLGATERDAQLVAWERLGGRWPGGDAALDAMVSDIYDARTEGREVDL
;
A
#
# COMPACT_ATOMS: atom_id res chain seq x y z
N MET A 1 16.52 -15.59 16.36
CA MET A 1 16.69 -14.64 15.25
C MET A 1 17.91 -15.04 14.46
N SER A 2 17.74 -15.43 13.21
CA SER A 2 18.87 -15.80 12.35
C SER A 2 19.48 -14.53 11.75
N SER A 3 20.80 -14.44 11.74
CA SER A 3 21.53 -13.37 11.07
C SER A 3 22.20 -13.91 9.81
N LEU A 4 22.17 -13.11 8.74
CA LEU A 4 22.82 -13.40 7.47
C LEU A 4 23.76 -12.23 7.15
N THR A 5 25.03 -12.54 6.86
CA THR A 5 26.01 -11.55 6.41
C THR A 5 26.29 -11.77 4.92
N LEU A 6 25.97 -10.77 4.10
CA LEU A 6 26.34 -10.75 2.69
C LEU A 6 27.73 -10.14 2.55
N LYS A 7 28.70 -10.93 2.08
CA LYS A 7 30.07 -10.47 1.81
C LYS A 7 30.24 -10.18 0.32
N ASP A 8 31.20 -9.33 0.00
CA ASP A 8 31.58 -8.98 -1.38
C ASP A 8 30.41 -8.47 -2.23
N LEU A 9 29.50 -7.72 -1.61
CA LEU A 9 28.38 -7.09 -2.30
C LEU A 9 28.92 -5.97 -3.20
N PRO A 10 28.67 -5.98 -4.52
CA PRO A 10 29.11 -4.92 -5.41
C PRO A 10 28.58 -3.55 -4.95
N ASP A 11 29.42 -2.51 -5.00
CA ASP A 11 29.05 -1.17 -4.52
C ASP A 11 27.84 -0.59 -5.26
N ASP A 12 27.75 -0.81 -6.59
CA ASP A 12 26.57 -0.49 -7.41
C ASP A 12 25.30 -1.13 -6.81
N LEU A 13 25.37 -2.43 -6.52
CA LEU A 13 24.22 -3.17 -6.01
C LEU A 13 23.80 -2.65 -4.62
N LEU A 14 24.77 -2.30 -3.77
CA LEU A 14 24.49 -1.68 -2.47
C LEU A 14 23.82 -0.32 -2.62
N GLU A 15 24.27 0.53 -3.54
CA GLU A 15 23.66 1.84 -3.78
C GLU A 15 22.24 1.72 -4.35
N ARG A 16 22.01 0.80 -5.29
CA ARG A 16 20.65 0.52 -5.79
C ARG A 16 19.71 0.05 -4.68
N LEU A 17 20.21 -0.78 -3.77
CA LEU A 17 19.47 -1.24 -2.59
C LEU A 17 19.15 -0.09 -1.62
N ARG A 18 20.12 0.80 -1.36
CA ARG A 18 19.92 1.99 -0.52
C ARG A 18 18.90 2.94 -1.12
N GLU A 19 18.99 3.20 -2.42
CA GLU A 19 18.07 4.08 -3.12
C GLU A 19 16.64 3.54 -3.07
N ARG A 20 16.47 2.24 -3.36
CA ARG A 20 15.17 1.58 -3.25
C ARG A 20 14.61 1.61 -1.82
N ALA A 21 15.46 1.39 -0.81
CA ALA A 21 15.06 1.46 0.59
C ALA A 21 14.60 2.87 0.99
N ARG A 22 15.28 3.93 0.52
CA ARG A 22 14.87 5.33 0.74
C ARG A 22 13.52 5.64 0.09
N GLN A 23 13.35 5.27 -1.17
CA GLN A 23 12.10 5.45 -1.92
C GLN A 23 10.92 4.78 -1.20
N GLN A 24 11.16 3.59 -0.66
CA GLN A 24 10.17 2.80 0.05
C GLN A 24 10.08 3.11 1.56
N ARG A 25 10.77 4.16 2.03
CA ARG A 25 10.83 4.64 3.43
C ARG A 25 11.03 3.52 4.45
N ARG A 26 11.97 2.60 4.19
CA ARG A 26 12.28 1.49 5.08
C ARG A 26 13.78 1.33 5.30
N SER A 27 14.15 0.57 6.32
CA SER A 27 15.55 0.24 6.57
C SER A 27 16.10 -0.65 5.46
N LEU A 28 17.41 -0.55 5.21
CA LEU A 28 18.12 -1.39 4.24
C LEU A 28 17.91 -2.88 4.54
N ASN A 29 17.97 -3.28 5.81
CA ASN A 29 17.74 -4.66 6.23
C ASN A 29 16.33 -5.14 5.85
N ARG A 30 15.30 -4.34 6.10
CA ARG A 30 13.92 -4.70 5.75
C ARG A 30 13.74 -4.83 4.24
N GLU A 31 14.37 -3.96 3.45
CA GLU A 31 14.34 -4.07 1.98
C GLU A 31 15.07 -5.33 1.50
N THR A 32 16.24 -5.65 2.04
CA THR A 32 16.96 -6.87 1.70
C THR A 32 16.14 -8.13 2.00
N ILE A 33 15.48 -8.19 3.16
CA ILE A 33 14.61 -9.31 3.51
C ILE A 33 13.46 -9.45 2.50
N LEU A 34 12.78 -8.36 2.17
CA LEU A 34 11.65 -8.40 1.24
C LEU A 34 12.06 -8.85 -0.17
N LEU A 35 13.23 -8.41 -0.65
CA LEU A 35 13.75 -8.87 -1.93
C LEU A 35 14.11 -10.36 -1.92
N LEU A 36 14.66 -10.87 -0.81
CA LEU A 36 14.93 -12.29 -0.65
C LEU A 36 13.64 -13.11 -0.57
N GLU A 37 12.63 -12.62 0.15
CA GLU A 37 11.30 -13.24 0.21
C GLU A 37 10.65 -13.31 -1.18
N GLN A 38 10.76 -12.23 -1.98
CA GLN A 38 10.24 -12.20 -3.36
C GLN A 38 11.00 -13.14 -4.29
N ALA A 39 12.34 -13.18 -4.19
CA ALA A 39 13.17 -14.04 -5.04
C ALA A 39 13.02 -15.53 -4.70
N LEU A 40 12.68 -15.86 -3.45
CA LEU A 40 12.48 -17.22 -2.98
C LEU A 40 11.00 -17.62 -2.95
N ALA A 41 10.08 -16.70 -3.24
CA ALA A 41 8.68 -17.04 -3.39
C ALA A 41 8.58 -18.09 -4.49
N PRO A 42 7.96 -19.26 -4.23
CA PRO A 42 7.71 -20.22 -5.29
C PRO A 42 6.94 -19.47 -6.36
N GLU A 43 7.48 -19.45 -7.60
CA GLU A 43 6.91 -18.78 -8.77
C GLU A 43 5.38 -18.83 -8.65
N ALA A 44 4.78 -17.76 -8.11
CA ALA A 44 3.35 -17.57 -8.11
C ALA A 44 3.12 -17.17 -9.55
N GLY A 45 3.08 -18.22 -10.39
CA GLY A 45 3.57 -18.17 -11.75
C GLY A 45 3.00 -16.97 -12.42
N THR A 46 3.88 -16.14 -13.01
CA THR A 46 3.56 -14.95 -13.82
C THR A 46 2.17 -15.10 -14.38
N ALA A 47 1.18 -14.63 -13.63
CA ALA A 47 -0.19 -14.82 -14.01
C ALA A 47 -0.31 -13.89 -15.21
N PRO A 48 -0.62 -14.38 -16.43
CA PRO A 48 -0.82 -13.50 -17.57
C PRO A 48 -1.70 -12.34 -17.13
N ALA A 49 -1.44 -11.13 -17.63
CA ALA A 49 -2.10 -9.91 -17.16
C ALA A 49 -3.65 -10.02 -17.04
N SER A 50 -4.25 -10.98 -17.76
CA SER A 50 -5.64 -11.43 -17.63
C SER A 50 -6.03 -12.01 -16.26
N LEU A 51 -5.19 -12.84 -15.63
CA LEU A 51 -5.41 -13.38 -14.28
C LEU A 51 -5.34 -12.28 -13.22
N GLY A 52 -4.44 -11.29 -13.39
CA GLY A 52 -4.40 -10.11 -12.53
C GLY A 52 -5.60 -9.17 -12.70
N ALA A 53 -6.29 -9.19 -13.84
CA ALA A 53 -7.57 -8.47 -13.99
C ALA A 53 -8.69 -9.21 -13.25
N THR A 54 -8.80 -10.53 -13.46
CA THR A 54 -9.79 -11.37 -12.78
C THR A 54 -9.63 -11.36 -11.25
N GLU A 55 -8.40 -11.36 -10.75
CA GLU A 55 -8.12 -11.31 -9.32
C GLU A 55 -8.43 -9.93 -8.72
N ARG A 56 -8.17 -8.84 -9.45
CA ARG A 56 -8.60 -7.49 -9.06
C ARG A 56 -10.13 -7.36 -9.05
N ASP A 57 -10.81 -7.89 -10.05
CA ASP A 57 -12.28 -7.87 -10.10
C ASP A 57 -12.88 -8.68 -8.95
N ALA A 58 -12.31 -9.85 -8.65
CA ALA A 58 -12.69 -10.66 -7.50
C ALA A 58 -12.47 -9.92 -6.17
N GLN A 59 -11.37 -9.16 -6.06
CA GLN A 59 -11.06 -8.35 -4.89
C GLN A 59 -12.03 -7.17 -4.73
N LEU A 60 -12.40 -6.48 -5.81
CA LEU A 60 -13.41 -5.43 -5.80
C LEU A 60 -14.77 -5.96 -5.34
N VAL A 61 -15.22 -7.10 -5.88
CA VAL A 61 -16.47 -7.75 -5.46
C VAL A 61 -16.41 -8.17 -3.98
N ALA A 62 -15.26 -8.67 -3.51
CA ALA A 62 -15.09 -9.01 -2.10
C ALA A 62 -15.17 -7.77 -1.19
N TRP A 63 -14.59 -6.66 -1.62
CA TRP A 63 -14.66 -5.39 -0.90
C TRP A 63 -16.06 -4.78 -0.90
N GLU A 64 -16.79 -4.84 -2.02
CA GLU A 64 -18.20 -4.43 -2.07
C GLU A 64 -19.06 -5.26 -1.10
N ARG A 65 -18.80 -6.58 -1.01
CA ARG A 65 -19.51 -7.45 -0.06
C ARG A 65 -19.20 -7.11 1.39
N LEU A 66 -17.94 -6.78 1.69
CA LEU A 66 -17.49 -6.44 3.04
C LEU A 66 -17.94 -5.05 3.49
N GLY A 67 -17.93 -4.08 2.58
CA GLY A 67 -18.29 -2.70 2.87
C GLY A 67 -19.78 -2.51 3.18
N GLY A 68 -20.62 -3.46 2.78
CA GLY A 68 -22.08 -3.31 2.89
C GLY A 68 -22.59 -2.13 2.06
N ARG A 69 -23.84 -1.72 2.29
CA ARG A 69 -24.38 -0.48 1.69
C ARG A 69 -24.50 0.59 2.76
N TRP A 70 -24.06 1.80 2.43
CA TRP A 70 -24.27 2.95 3.30
C TRP A 70 -25.79 3.17 3.52
N PRO A 71 -26.25 3.35 4.76
CA PRO A 71 -27.65 3.63 5.03
C PRO A 71 -28.09 4.90 4.28
N GLY A 72 -29.09 4.76 3.39
CA GLY A 72 -29.59 5.86 2.57
C GLY A 72 -28.88 6.08 1.23
N GLY A 73 -27.86 5.27 0.89
CA GLY A 73 -27.14 5.32 -0.38
C GLY A 73 -26.34 6.61 -0.59
N ASP A 74 -25.86 6.82 -1.82
CA ASP A 74 -24.95 7.93 -2.16
C ASP A 74 -25.58 9.31 -1.92
N ALA A 75 -26.91 9.43 -2.11
CA ALA A 75 -27.62 10.69 -1.83
C ALA A 75 -27.61 11.08 -0.35
N ALA A 76 -27.58 10.11 0.57
CA ALA A 76 -27.44 10.37 2.00
C ALA A 76 -26.00 10.74 2.40
N LEU A 77 -25.01 10.31 1.61
CA LEU A 77 -23.62 10.69 1.80
C LEU A 77 -23.42 12.18 1.49
N ASP A 78 -23.93 12.67 0.37
CA ASP A 78 -23.79 14.07 -0.03
C ASP A 78 -24.45 15.03 0.98
N ALA A 79 -25.63 14.66 1.48
CA ALA A 79 -26.31 15.41 2.54
C ALA A 79 -25.48 15.47 3.83
N MET A 80 -24.89 14.34 4.25
CA MET A 80 -24.05 14.28 5.44
C MET A 80 -22.73 15.06 5.28
N VAL A 81 -22.15 15.04 4.08
CA VAL A 81 -20.97 15.84 3.76
C VAL A 81 -21.31 17.33 3.89
N SER A 82 -22.45 17.77 3.36
CA SER A 82 -22.93 19.14 3.54
C SER A 82 -23.10 19.48 5.01
N ASP A 83 -23.78 18.62 5.79
CA ASP A 83 -23.97 18.83 7.23
C ASP A 83 -22.63 18.99 7.99
N ILE A 84 -21.61 18.21 7.63
CA ILE A 84 -20.27 18.32 8.24
C ILE A 84 -19.60 19.65 7.87
N TYR A 85 -19.72 20.11 6.63
CA TYR A 85 -19.20 21.40 6.20
C TYR A 85 -19.93 22.56 6.87
N ASP A 86 -21.26 22.47 6.97
CA ASP A 86 -22.10 23.49 7.61
C ASP A 86 -21.88 23.56 9.13
N ALA A 87 -21.58 22.43 9.77
CA ALA A 87 -21.22 22.37 11.18
C ALA A 87 -19.79 22.84 11.48
N ARG A 88 -18.99 23.13 10.44
CA ARG A 88 -17.58 23.47 10.61
C ARG A 88 -17.44 24.92 11.06
N THR A 89 -16.77 25.13 12.19
CA THR A 89 -16.39 26.46 12.65
C THR A 89 -15.11 26.90 11.96
N GLU A 90 -14.91 28.22 11.83
CA GLU A 90 -13.79 28.88 11.12
C GLU A 90 -12.40 28.54 11.70
N GLY A 91 -12.36 27.80 12.80
CA GLY A 91 -11.14 27.48 13.54
C GLY A 91 -10.67 28.67 14.38
N ARG A 92 -9.62 28.45 15.16
CA ARG A 92 -8.94 29.55 15.86
C ARG A 92 -7.91 30.17 14.93
N GLU A 93 -7.68 31.47 15.02
CA GLU A 93 -6.52 32.09 14.38
C GLU A 93 -5.23 31.45 14.92
N VAL A 94 -4.39 30.98 14.00
CA VAL A 94 -3.06 30.44 14.30
C VAL A 94 -2.07 31.31 13.54
N ASP A 95 -1.25 32.05 14.28
CA ASP A 95 -0.13 32.79 13.71
C ASP A 95 1.00 31.79 13.45
N LEU A 96 1.36 31.61 12.17
CA LEU A 96 2.35 30.62 11.69
C LEU A 96 3.75 31.23 11.57
#